data_AF-A0A2V6FQA1-F1
#
_entry.id   AF-A0A2V6FQA1-F1
#
_cell.length_a   1.000
_cell.length_b   1.000
_cell.length_c   1.000
_cell.angle_alpha   90.00
_cell.angle_beta   90.00
_cell.angle_gamma   90.00
#
_symmetry.space_group_name_H-M   'P 1'
#
loop_
_entity.id
_entity.type
_entity.pdbx_description
1 polymer ?
#
loop_
_entity_poly.entity_id
_entity_poly.type
_entity_poly.pdbx_seq_one_letter_code
_entity_poly.pdbx_strand_id
1 'polypeptide(L)' 'MKIVVIGGSGLIGKKVVTNLRQRGHEVVAASPSSGVNTVTGEGLAQALAGAQVVVDVANAPSWEDNAVLAFFET' A
#
# COMPACT_ATOMS: atom_id res chain seq x y z
N MET A 1 -6.99 11.47 11.27
CA MET A 1 -7.28 11.32 9.83
C MET A 1 -7.21 9.84 9.47
N LYS A 2 -8.03 9.39 8.52
CA LYS A 2 -7.92 8.05 7.93
C LYS A 2 -6.90 8.04 6.79
N ILE A 3 -5.85 7.26 6.95
CA ILE A 3 -4.73 7.16 6.00
C ILE A 3 -4.60 5.71 5.54
N VAL A 4 -4.57 5.50 4.23
CA VAL A 4 -4.28 4.19 3.64
C VAL A 4 -2.82 4.16 3.20
N VAL A 5 -2.08 3.13 3.61
CA VAL A 5 -0.69 2.91 3.20
C VAL A 5 -0.65 1.70 2.26
N ILE A 6 -0.47 1.96 0.97
CA ILE A 6 -0.28 0.92 -0.05
C ILE A 6 1.15 0.41 0.05
N GLY A 7 1.33 -0.91 -0.05
CA GLY A 7 2.61 -1.54 0.31
C GLY A 7 2.85 -1.53 1.82
N GLY A 8 1.79 -1.40 2.63
CA GLY A 8 1.89 -1.21 4.08
C GLY A 8 2.54 -2.37 4.84
N SER A 9 2.61 -3.57 4.25
CA SER A 9 3.33 -4.73 4.81
C SER A 9 4.82 -4.80 4.41
N GLY A 10 5.26 -3.97 3.45
CA GLY A 10 6.64 -3.88 3.00
C GLY A 10 7.57 -3.17 4.00
N LEU A 11 8.87 -3.14 3.69
CA LEU A 11 9.90 -2.57 4.57
C LEU A 11 9.61 -1.11 4.94
N ILE A 12 9.33 -0.27 3.95
CA ILE A 12 9.02 1.15 4.16
C ILE A 12 7.60 1.30 4.73
N GLY A 13 6.62 0.57 4.18
CA GLY A 13 5.24 0.59 4.64
C GLY A 13 5.08 0.31 6.13
N LYS A 14 5.75 -0.70 6.68
CA LYS A 14 5.71 -1.02 8.12
C LYS A 14 6.17 0.15 8.99
N LYS A 15 7.21 0.87 8.57
CA LYS A 15 7.73 2.04 9.29
C LYS A 15 6.75 3.22 9.22
N VAL A 16 6.20 3.48 8.03
CA VAL A 16 5.18 4.52 7.82
C VAL A 16 3.94 4.24 8.67
N VAL A 17 3.39 3.03 8.61
CA VAL A 17 2.21 2.61 9.38
C VAL A 17 2.44 2.81 10.88
N THR A 18 3.58 2.34 11.40
CA THR A 18 3.95 2.51 12.81
C THR A 18 3.99 3.98 13.21
N ASN A 19 4.70 4.80 12.44
CA ASN A 19 4.89 6.23 12.73
C ASN A 19 3.60 7.04 12.64
N LEU A 20 2.68 6.69 11.72
CA LEU A 20 1.39 7.39 11.59
C LEU A 20 0.42 6.99 12.71
N ARG A 21 0.40 5.70 13.10
CA ARG A 21 -0.40 5.24 14.24
C ARG A 21 0.06 5.88 15.55
N GLN A 22 1.37 5.98 15.77
CA GLN A 22 1.94 6.67 16.94
C GLN A 22 1.54 8.14 17.03
N ARG A 23 1.23 8.79 15.89
CA ARG A 23 0.72 10.17 15.83
C ARG A 23 -0.79 10.28 15.96
N GLY A 24 -1.49 9.17 16.28
CA GLY A 24 -2.94 9.17 16.51
C GLY A 24 -3.80 9.17 15.24
N HIS A 25 -3.24 8.75 14.10
CA HIS A 25 -4.02 8.59 12.87
C HIS A 25 -4.68 7.20 12.81
N GLU A 26 -5.83 7.10 12.15
CA GLU A 26 -6.42 5.83 11.76
C GLU A 26 -5.67 5.35 10.51
N VAL A 27 -5.00 4.21 10.59
CA VAL A 27 -4.12 3.74 9.51
C VAL A 27 -4.50 2.34 9.05
N VAL A 28 -4.86 2.23 7.78
CA VAL A 28 -5.12 0.98 7.07
C VAL A 28 -3.88 0.62 6.26
N ALA A 29 -3.28 -0.54 6.53
CA ALA A 29 -2.20 -1.08 5.70
C ALA A 29 -2.81 -1.93 4.58
N ALA A 30 -2.61 -1.52 3.33
CA ALA A 30 -3.09 -2.21 2.14
C ALA A 30 -1.91 -2.88 1.43
N SER A 31 -2.05 -4.17 1.14
CA SER A 31 -1.03 -5.00 0.49
C SER A 31 -1.66 -6.30 -0.03
N PRO A 32 -0.98 -7.05 -0.92
CA PRO A 32 -1.47 -8.37 -1.34
C PRO A 32 -1.69 -9.31 -0.15
N SER A 33 -0.81 -9.26 0.85
CA SER A 33 -0.96 -10.04 2.09
C SER A 33 -2.18 -9.68 2.94
N SER A 34 -2.81 -8.52 2.70
CA SER A 34 -4.05 -8.08 3.33
C SER A 34 -5.25 -8.16 2.39
N GLY A 35 -5.13 -8.88 1.26
CA GLY A 35 -6.18 -9.03 0.26
C GLY A 35 -6.43 -7.79 -0.59
N VAL A 36 -5.44 -6.90 -0.72
CA VAL A 36 -5.54 -5.69 -1.56
C VAL A 36 -4.47 -5.70 -2.64
N ASN A 37 -4.90 -5.62 -3.90
CA ASN A 37 -4.02 -5.57 -5.06
C ASN A 37 -4.32 -4.30 -5.87
N THR A 38 -3.32 -3.42 -6.00
CA THR A 38 -3.46 -2.14 -6.72
C THR A 38 -3.40 -2.28 -8.23
N VAL A 39 -2.77 -3.35 -8.72
CA VAL A 39 -2.64 -3.63 -10.17
C VAL A 39 -3.95 -4.19 -10.70
N THR A 40 -4.54 -5.17 -9.99
CA THR A 40 -5.81 -5.79 -10.41
C THR A 40 -7.04 -5.05 -9.89
N GLY A 41 -6.87 -4.17 -8.89
CA GLY A 41 -7.97 -3.47 -8.21
C GLY A 41 -8.68 -4.29 -7.13
N GLU A 42 -8.30 -5.55 -6.92
CA GLU A 42 -8.90 -6.42 -5.90
C GLU A 42 -8.82 -5.79 -4.50
N GLY A 43 -9.95 -5.67 -3.81
CA GLY A 43 -10.04 -5.11 -2.45
C GLY A 43 -9.72 -3.60 -2.35
N LEU A 44 -9.35 -2.94 -3.44
CA LEU A 44 -8.84 -1.57 -3.42
C LEU A 44 -9.94 -0.56 -3.05
N ALA A 45 -11.12 -0.69 -3.64
CA ALA A 45 -12.24 0.22 -3.39
C ALA A 45 -12.64 0.23 -1.91
N GLN A 46 -12.70 -0.95 -1.29
CA GLN A 46 -13.02 -1.11 0.13
C GLN A 46 -11.90 -0.57 1.02
N ALA A 47 -10.63 -0.83 0.68
CA ALA A 47 -9.49 -0.31 1.42
C ALA A 47 -9.44 1.22 1.42
N LEU A 48 -9.77 1.84 0.28
CA LEU A 48 -9.78 3.30 0.10
C LEU A 48 -11.03 4.00 0.64
N ALA A 49 -12.07 3.26 1.05
CA ALA A 49 -13.32 3.86 1.49
C ALA A 49 -13.11 4.84 2.67
N GLY A 50 -13.44 6.11 2.47
CA GLY A 50 -13.28 7.16 3.48
C GLY A 50 -11.82 7.55 3.77
N ALA A 51 -10.85 7.08 2.98
CA ALA A 51 -9.47 7.53 3.09
C ALA A 51 -9.37 9.02 2.78
N GLN A 52 -8.68 9.76 3.64
CA GLN A 52 -8.40 11.19 3.42
C GLN A 52 -7.04 11.39 2.76
N VAL A 53 -6.12 10.46 2.99
CA VAL A 53 -4.77 10.45 2.42
C VAL A 53 -4.43 9.03 2.02
N VAL A 54 -3.76 8.89 0.87
CA VAL A 54 -3.11 7.65 0.44
C VAL A 54 -1.61 7.89 0.41
N VAL A 55 -0.86 7.00 1.07
CA VAL A 55 0.60 6.94 0.97
C VAL A 55 0.95 5.69 0.20
N ASP A 56 1.43 5.86 -1.03
CA ASP A 56 1.87 4.74 -1.85
C ASP A 56 3.37 4.50 -1.69
N VAL A 57 3.70 3.34 -1.15
CA VAL A 57 5.07 2.82 -1.05
C VAL A 57 5.14 1.39 -1.59
N ALA A 58 4.27 1.07 -2.56
CA ALA A 58 4.38 -0.15 -3.33
C ALA A 58 5.72 -0.20 -4.06
N ASN A 59 6.25 -1.40 -4.21
CA ASN A 59 7.44 -1.65 -5.00
C ASN A 59 7.24 -2.95 -5.76
N ALA A 60 7.97 -3.10 -6.86
CA ALA A 60 7.96 -4.33 -7.63
C ALA A 60 8.27 -5.54 -6.71
N PRO A 61 7.53 -6.65 -6.84
CA PRO A 61 7.75 -7.84 -6.02
C PRO A 61 9.07 -8.55 -6.37
N SER A 62 9.63 -8.24 -7.54
CA SER A 62 10.88 -8.77 -8.08
C SER A 62 11.70 -7.63 -8.68
N TRP A 63 13.02 -7.82 -8.73
CA TRP A 63 13.97 -6.94 -9.40
C TRP A 63 14.49 -7.53 -10.72
N GLU A 64 13.93 -8.65 -11.17
CA GLU A 64 14.18 -9.16 -12.52
C GLU A 64 13.64 -8.17 -13.55
N ASP A 65 14.42 -7.92 -14.60
CA ASP A 65 14.20 -6.81 -15.55
C ASP A 65 12.77 -6.77 -16.11
N ASN A 66 12.23 -7.91 -16.57
CA ASN A 66 10.89 -7.94 -17.14
C ASN A 66 9.81 -7.74 -16.07
N ALA A 67 9.96 -8.38 -14.91
CA ALA A 67 9.01 -8.27 -13.81
C ALA A 67 8.95 -6.86 -13.21
N VAL A 68 10.09 -6.16 -13.10
CA VAL A 68 10.14 -4.78 -12.60
C VAL A 68 9.58 -3.81 -13.63
N LEU A 69 9.90 -3.97 -14.92
CA LEU A 69 9.37 -3.11 -15.99
C LEU A 69 7.85 -3.21 -16.06
N ALA A 70 7.31 -4.43 -16.13
CA ALA A 70 5.87 -4.68 -16.24
C ALA A 70 5.08 -4.07 -15.06
N PHE A 71 5.65 -4.08 -13.84
CA PHE A 71 5.02 -3.50 -12.67
C PHE A 71 4.82 -1.99 -12.77
N PHE A 72 5.76 -1.25 -13.38
CA PHE A 72 5.71 0.21 -13.47
C PHE A 72 5.07 0.75 -14.76
N GLU A 73 4.77 -0.11 -15.74
CA GLU A 73 4.07 0.26 -16.98
C GLU A 73 2.55 0.05 -16.93
N THR A 74 2.02 -0.49 -15.83
CA THR A 74 0.57 -0.75 -15.66
C THR A 74 -0.17 0.51 -15.19
#